data_AF-A0A0V0H9J1-F1
#
_entry.id   AF-A0A0V0H9J1-F1
#
_cell.length_a   1.000
_cell.length_b   1.000
_cell.length_c   1.000
_cell.angle_alpha   90.00
_cell.angle_beta   90.00
_cell.angle_gamma   90.00
#
_symmetry.space_group_name_H-M   'P 1'
#
loop_
_entity.id
_entity.type
_entity.pdbx_description
1 polymer ?
#
loop_
_entity_poly.entity_id
_entity_poly.type
_entity_poly.pdbx_seq_one_letter_code
_entity_poly.pdbx_strand_id
1 'polypeptide(L)'
;MQYGDVHLSKDALFLYMGTDPANDNYTFMDDNSMRVSKAVNQRDADLVHFWYKFHKAPEGSVRKTEAQKQLNEAISHRMHLDNSIALVGKLLFGIKKGPEVLTSVRPAGQPLVDDWDCLKSYVRTFETHCGSLSQYGMKHMRSVANICNAGIKMEQMVEA
;
A
#
# COMPACT_ATOMS: atom_id res chain seq x y z
N MET A 1 -10.67 8.15 10.63
CA MET A 1 -10.94 9.36 9.82
C MET A 1 -12.38 9.30 9.34
N GLN A 2 -13.08 10.43 9.28
CA GLN A 2 -14.43 10.55 8.74
C GLN A 2 -14.38 11.58 7.60
N TYR A 3 -15.12 11.33 6.52
CA TYR A 3 -15.18 12.18 5.32
C TYR A 3 -16.61 12.20 4.78
N GLY A 4 -16.96 13.22 3.98
CA GLY A 4 -18.32 13.36 3.43
C GLY A 4 -19.28 14.01 4.42
N ASP A 5 -20.56 13.66 4.33
CA ASP A 5 -21.58 14.17 5.25
C ASP A 5 -21.49 13.47 6.61
N VAL A 6 -20.85 14.13 7.56
CA VAL A 6 -20.68 13.63 8.92
C VAL A 6 -21.99 13.56 9.70
N HIS A 7 -23.07 14.20 9.26
CA HIS A 7 -24.37 14.13 9.96
C HIS A 7 -24.96 12.72 9.91
N LEU A 8 -24.64 11.95 8.86
CA LEU A 8 -25.03 10.55 8.73
C LEU A 8 -24.47 9.66 9.86
N SER A 9 -23.42 10.09 10.56
CA SER A 9 -22.91 9.37 11.73
C SER A 9 -23.85 9.37 12.93
N LYS A 10 -24.89 10.22 12.92
CA LYS A 10 -25.93 10.26 13.96
C LYS A 10 -27.07 9.28 13.70
N ASP A 11 -27.16 8.77 12.47
CA ASP A 11 -28.20 7.81 12.10
C ASP A 11 -27.97 6.49 12.83
N ALA A 12 -29.07 5.82 13.18
CA ALA A 12 -29.00 4.50 13.81
C ALA A 12 -28.43 3.47 12.81
N LEU A 13 -27.49 2.64 13.29
CA LEU A 13 -26.74 1.70 12.44
C LEU A 13 -27.64 0.74 11.65
N PHE A 14 -28.82 0.39 12.20
CA PHE A 14 -29.77 -0.52 11.54
C PHE A 14 -30.29 0.02 10.20
N LEU A 15 -30.25 1.34 9.97
CA LEU A 15 -30.61 1.94 8.69
C LEU A 15 -29.64 1.52 7.56
N TYR A 16 -28.41 1.14 7.91
CA TYR A 16 -27.38 0.73 6.96
C TYR A 16 -27.10 -0.79 6.98
N MET A 17 -27.21 -1.42 8.16
CA MET A 17 -26.83 -2.82 8.37
C MET A 17 -28.00 -3.74 8.67
N GLY A 18 -29.22 -3.21 8.83
CA GLY A 18 -30.34 -3.94 9.39
C GLY A 18 -30.18 -4.23 10.89
N THR A 19 -31.06 -5.04 11.45
CA THR A 19 -30.93 -5.56 12.81
C THR A 19 -31.06 -7.08 12.79
N ASP A 20 -30.30 -7.74 13.65
CA ASP A 20 -30.49 -9.15 13.95
C ASP A 20 -31.45 -9.26 15.15
N PRO A 21 -32.67 -9.82 15.00
CA PRO A 21 -33.63 -9.94 16.09
C PRO A 21 -33.09 -10.71 17.32
N ALA A 22 -32.09 -11.57 17.14
CA ALA A 22 -31.42 -12.24 18.26
C ALA A 22 -30.68 -11.24 19.18
N ASN A 23 -30.36 -10.04 18.67
CA ASN A 23 -29.61 -9.00 19.38
C ASN A 23 -30.48 -7.89 19.97
N ASP A 24 -31.81 -7.95 19.88
CA ASP A 24 -32.71 -6.85 20.30
C ASP A 24 -32.55 -6.44 21.78
N ASN A 25 -32.14 -7.37 22.65
CA ASN A 25 -31.91 -7.12 24.07
C ASN A 25 -30.46 -6.70 24.41
N TYR A 26 -29.56 -6.66 23.43
CA TYR A 26 -28.17 -6.24 23.66
C TYR A 26 -28.10 -4.73 23.74
N THR A 27 -28.05 -4.20 24.96
CA THR A 27 -27.82 -2.78 25.20
C THR A 27 -26.34 -2.44 25.10
N PHE A 28 -26.03 -1.26 24.58
CA PHE A 28 -24.67 -0.72 24.53
C PHE A 28 -24.02 -0.73 25.92
N MET A 29 -22.83 -1.34 26.05
CA MET A 29 -22.01 -1.28 27.25
C MET A 29 -20.79 -0.39 26.98
N ASP A 30 -20.63 0.68 27.77
CA ASP A 30 -19.58 1.69 27.60
C ASP A 30 -18.16 1.13 27.82
N ASP A 31 -18.02 0.14 28.71
CA ASP A 31 -16.73 -0.44 29.09
C ASP A 31 -16.43 -1.72 28.29
N ASN A 32 -15.96 -1.56 27.06
CA ASN A 32 -15.42 -2.67 26.29
C ASN A 32 -13.89 -2.54 26.18
N SER A 33 -13.18 -3.06 27.18
CA SER A 33 -11.73 -3.25 27.12
C SER A 33 -11.41 -4.36 26.10
N MET A 34 -11.39 -4.03 24.81
CA MET A 34 -10.94 -4.94 23.78
C MET A 34 -9.48 -5.33 24.02
N ARG A 35 -9.23 -6.62 24.23
CA ARG A 35 -7.86 -7.15 24.28
C ARG A 35 -7.21 -6.91 22.92
N VAL A 36 -6.22 -6.03 22.88
CA VAL A 36 -5.50 -5.72 21.65
C VAL A 36 -4.73 -6.96 21.21
N SER A 37 -5.19 -7.60 20.14
CA SER A 37 -4.46 -8.70 19.50
C SER A 37 -3.16 -8.19 18.88
N LYS A 38 -2.09 -9.01 18.87
CA LYS A 38 -0.87 -8.69 18.12
C LYS A 38 -1.23 -8.59 16.63
N ALA A 39 -1.15 -7.38 16.09
CA ALA A 39 -1.44 -7.11 14.69
C ALA A 39 -0.19 -7.29 13.81
N VAL A 40 -0.41 -7.66 12.55
CA VAL A 40 0.61 -7.72 11.50
C VAL A 40 0.31 -6.62 10.49
N ASN A 41 1.34 -5.95 9.97
CA ASN A 41 1.16 -4.99 8.89
C ASN A 41 0.56 -5.70 7.66
N GLN A 42 -0.51 -5.16 7.07
CA GLN A 42 -1.17 -5.79 5.91
C GLN A 42 -0.21 -6.04 4.74
N ARG A 43 0.77 -5.16 4.52
CA ARG A 43 1.78 -5.36 3.48
C ARG A 43 2.73 -6.51 3.78
N ASP A 44 2.88 -6.89 5.03
CA ASP A 44 3.79 -7.98 5.44
C ASP A 44 3.04 -9.29 5.68
N ALA A 45 1.71 -9.28 5.75
CA ALA A 45 0.90 -10.46 5.99
C ALA A 45 1.18 -11.59 4.97
N ASP A 46 1.31 -11.26 3.69
CA ASP A 46 1.66 -12.24 2.64
C ASP A 46 3.07 -12.81 2.82
N LEU A 47 4.04 -11.98 3.23
CA LEU A 47 5.39 -12.46 3.52
C LEU A 47 5.41 -13.37 4.74
N VAL A 48 4.62 -13.05 5.77
CA VAL A 48 4.46 -13.92 6.94
C VAL A 48 3.87 -15.27 6.53
N HIS A 49 2.91 -15.28 5.60
CA HIS A 49 2.38 -16.52 5.03
C HIS A 49 3.46 -17.34 4.32
N PHE A 50 4.23 -16.73 3.42
CA PHE A 50 5.32 -17.42 2.70
C PHE A 50 6.40 -17.93 3.65
N TRP A 51 6.79 -17.12 4.63
CA TRP A 51 7.76 -17.47 5.66
C TRP A 51 7.28 -18.70 6.44
N TYR A 52 6.03 -18.70 6.88
CA TYR A 52 5.45 -19.82 7.60
C TYR A 52 5.37 -21.09 6.73
N LYS A 53 4.98 -20.95 5.47
CA LYS A 53 4.91 -22.04 4.49
C LYS A 53 6.27 -22.70 4.30
N PHE A 54 7.35 -21.90 4.23
CA PHE A 54 8.72 -22.40 4.15
C PHE A 54 9.17 -23.11 5.45
N HIS A 55 9.00 -22.45 6.61
CA HIS A 55 9.47 -23.00 7.88
C HIS A 55 8.73 -24.26 8.31
N LYS A 56 7.44 -24.40 7.96
CA LYS A 56 6.66 -25.60 8.25
C LYS A 56 6.88 -26.76 7.27
N ALA A 57 7.52 -26.52 6.13
CA ALA A 57 7.74 -27.59 5.16
C ALA A 57 8.85 -28.55 5.64
N PRO A 58 8.70 -29.88 5.46
CA PRO A 58 9.71 -30.86 5.85
C PRO A 58 11.05 -30.61 5.17
N GLU A 59 12.15 -30.78 5.90
CA GLU A 59 13.50 -30.66 5.35
C GLU A 59 13.73 -31.63 4.19
N GLY A 60 14.43 -31.17 3.16
CA GLY A 60 14.70 -31.93 1.94
C GLY A 60 13.50 -32.17 1.01
N SER A 61 12.29 -31.73 1.38
CA SER A 61 11.11 -31.91 0.52
C SER A 61 11.08 -30.90 -0.64
N VAL A 62 10.51 -31.32 -1.78
CA VAL A 62 10.21 -30.44 -2.93
C VAL A 62 9.32 -29.26 -2.50
N ARG A 63 8.39 -29.50 -1.58
CA ARG A 63 7.53 -28.45 -1.01
C ARG A 63 8.34 -27.35 -0.33
N LYS A 64 9.42 -27.68 0.37
CA LYS A 64 10.25 -26.70 1.08
C LYS A 64 11.08 -25.87 0.09
N THR A 65 11.65 -26.50 -0.94
CA THR A 65 12.41 -25.78 -1.97
C THR A 65 11.52 -24.85 -2.79
N GLU A 66 10.30 -25.27 -3.13
CA GLU A 66 9.29 -24.42 -3.77
C GLU A 66 8.85 -23.25 -2.88
N ALA A 67 8.61 -23.50 -1.60
CA ALA A 67 8.23 -22.44 -0.66
C ALA A 67 9.37 -21.42 -0.46
N GLN A 68 10.62 -21.88 -0.38
CA GLN A 68 11.80 -21.01 -0.34
C GLN A 68 11.89 -20.15 -1.61
N LYS A 69 11.68 -20.74 -2.78
CA LYS A 69 11.68 -20.03 -4.06
C LYS A 69 10.63 -18.92 -4.07
N GLN A 70 9.39 -19.23 -3.71
CA GLN A 70 8.30 -18.24 -3.64
C GLN A 70 8.60 -17.10 -2.67
N LEU A 71 9.14 -17.40 -1.50
CA LEU A 71 9.56 -16.39 -0.53
C LEU A 71 10.65 -15.47 -1.10
N ASN A 72 11.67 -16.05 -1.72
CA ASN A 72 12.78 -15.30 -2.31
C ASN A 72 12.34 -14.43 -3.49
N GLU A 73 11.43 -14.92 -4.33
CA GLU A 73 10.85 -14.17 -5.43
C GLU A 73 10.03 -12.98 -4.92
N ALA A 74 9.21 -13.18 -3.88
CA ALA A 74 8.43 -12.11 -3.26
C ALA A 74 9.34 -11.03 -2.65
N ILE A 75 10.40 -11.42 -1.92
CA ILE A 75 11.36 -10.47 -1.35
C ILE A 75 12.12 -9.72 -2.44
N SER A 76 12.60 -10.44 -3.46
CA SER A 76 13.35 -9.86 -4.58
C SER A 76 12.51 -8.86 -5.37
N HIS A 77 11.24 -9.19 -5.65
CA HIS A 77 10.32 -8.27 -6.35
C HIS A 77 10.07 -6.99 -5.54
N ARG A 78 9.87 -7.12 -4.22
CA ARG A 78 9.72 -5.95 -3.33
C ARG A 78 10.94 -5.05 -3.31
N MET A 79 12.12 -5.66 -3.20
CA MET A 79 13.40 -4.95 -3.19
C MET A 79 13.65 -4.25 -4.54
N HIS A 80 13.36 -4.92 -5.66
CA HIS A 80 13.42 -4.34 -6.99
C HIS A 80 12.55 -3.09 -7.10
N LEU A 81 11.27 -3.17 -6.73
CA LEU A 81 10.35 -2.03 -6.79
C LEU A 81 10.78 -0.86 -5.91
N ASP A 82 11.20 -1.12 -4.66
CA ASP A 82 11.69 -0.08 -3.77
C ASP A 82 12.95 0.61 -4.32
N ASN A 83 13.89 -0.17 -4.87
CA ASN A 83 15.12 0.35 -5.45
C ASN A 83 14.88 1.11 -6.74
N SER A 84 14.02 0.63 -7.63
CA SER A 84 13.67 1.29 -8.88
C SER A 84 13.02 2.65 -8.64
N ILE A 85 12.02 2.73 -7.76
CA ILE A 85 11.39 4.03 -7.42
C ILE A 85 12.39 4.99 -6.77
N ALA A 86 13.24 4.49 -5.87
CA ALA A 86 14.29 5.31 -5.27
C ALA A 86 15.30 5.81 -6.31
N LEU A 87 15.65 5.00 -7.30
CA LEU A 87 16.54 5.38 -8.40
C LEU A 87 15.89 6.46 -9.27
N VAL A 88 14.64 6.27 -9.71
CA VAL A 88 13.89 7.27 -10.48
C VAL A 88 13.87 8.62 -9.77
N GLY A 89 13.58 8.63 -8.45
CA GLY A 89 13.61 9.88 -7.68
C GLY A 89 14.99 10.54 -7.64
N LYS A 90 16.07 9.75 -7.58
CA LYS A 90 17.45 10.29 -7.62
C LYS A 90 17.81 10.82 -9.00
N LEU A 91 17.34 10.19 -10.07
CA LEU A 91 17.58 10.65 -11.44
C LEU A 91 16.83 11.96 -11.73
N LEU A 92 15.58 12.07 -11.29
CA LEU A 92 14.74 13.24 -11.54
C LEU A 92 15.10 14.45 -10.66
N PHE A 93 15.46 14.24 -9.40
CA PHE A 93 15.64 15.33 -8.44
C PHE A 93 17.03 15.37 -7.79
N GLY A 94 17.92 14.43 -8.11
CA GLY A 94 19.23 14.29 -7.49
C GLY A 94 19.21 13.51 -6.17
N ILE A 95 20.40 13.13 -5.70
CA ILE A 95 20.59 12.19 -4.56
C ILE A 95 19.99 12.73 -3.25
N LYS A 96 20.07 14.05 -3.01
CA LYS A 96 19.59 14.68 -1.78
C LYS A 96 18.08 14.92 -1.80
N LYS A 97 17.58 15.55 -2.88
CA LYS A 97 16.19 16.01 -2.97
C LYS A 97 15.22 14.89 -3.42
N GLY A 98 15.71 13.87 -4.12
CA GLY A 98 14.89 12.73 -4.55
C GLY A 98 14.14 12.06 -3.39
N PRO A 99 14.83 11.56 -2.36
CA PRO A 99 14.16 10.94 -1.20
C PRO A 99 13.17 11.87 -0.49
N GLU A 100 13.49 13.16 -0.38
CA GLU A 100 12.62 14.18 0.24
C GLU A 100 11.33 14.35 -0.56
N VAL A 101 11.43 14.53 -1.88
CA VAL A 101 10.27 14.69 -2.76
C VAL A 101 9.42 13.43 -2.77
N LEU A 102 10.01 12.24 -2.91
CA LEU A 102 9.23 10.99 -2.99
C LEU A 102 8.46 10.66 -1.71
N THR A 103 8.99 11.03 -0.54
CA THR A 103 8.38 10.70 0.76
C THR A 103 7.46 11.79 1.30
N SER A 104 7.49 12.99 0.71
CA SER A 104 6.69 14.14 1.15
C SER A 104 5.20 13.83 1.23
N VAL A 105 4.58 14.23 2.33
CA VAL A 105 3.14 14.07 2.59
C VAL A 105 2.49 15.44 2.53
N ARG A 106 1.47 15.58 1.67
CA ARG A 106 0.70 16.82 1.56
C ARG A 106 -0.07 17.13 2.86
N PRO A 107 -0.34 18.41 3.15
CA PRO A 107 -1.19 18.80 4.27
C PRO A 107 -2.55 18.11 4.25
N ALA A 108 -3.12 17.90 5.44
CA ALA A 108 -4.43 17.30 5.59
C ALA A 108 -5.50 18.11 4.83
N GLY A 109 -6.40 17.42 4.14
CA GLY A 109 -7.46 18.03 3.32
C GLY A 109 -7.08 18.28 1.86
N GLN A 110 -5.79 18.18 1.49
CA GLN A 110 -5.38 18.25 0.09
C GLN A 110 -5.48 16.88 -0.61
N PRO A 111 -5.76 16.87 -1.94
CA PRO A 111 -5.70 15.65 -2.73
C PRO A 111 -4.26 15.14 -2.83
N LEU A 112 -4.10 13.83 -3.01
CA LEU A 112 -2.80 13.18 -3.18
C LEU A 112 -2.03 13.74 -4.39
N VAL A 113 -2.73 13.95 -5.48
CA VAL A 113 -2.19 14.45 -6.76
C VAL A 113 -3.13 15.51 -7.32
N ASP A 114 -2.57 16.50 -8.02
CA ASP A 114 -3.36 17.53 -8.71
C ASP A 114 -3.88 17.05 -10.06
N ASP A 115 -3.10 16.22 -10.76
CA ASP A 115 -3.46 15.61 -12.04
C ASP A 115 -3.49 14.06 -11.92
N TRP A 116 -4.71 13.51 -11.92
CA TRP A 116 -4.94 12.07 -11.82
C TRP A 116 -4.57 11.31 -13.10
N ASP A 117 -4.58 11.96 -14.25
CA ASP A 117 -4.21 11.33 -15.52
C ASP A 117 -2.68 11.31 -15.68
N CYS A 118 -1.97 12.32 -15.14
CA CYS A 118 -0.52 12.22 -14.92
C CYS A 118 -0.18 11.00 -14.06
N LEU A 119 -0.83 10.84 -12.90
CA LEU A 119 -0.56 9.72 -11.99
C LEU A 119 -0.72 8.37 -12.71
N LYS A 120 -1.85 8.17 -13.40
CA LYS A 120 -2.09 6.93 -14.16
C LYS A 120 -1.06 6.72 -15.27
N SER A 121 -0.69 7.78 -15.98
CA SER A 121 0.27 7.71 -17.08
C SER A 121 1.66 7.33 -16.56
N TYR A 122 2.09 7.90 -15.43
CA TYR A 122 3.39 7.60 -14.84
C TYR A 122 3.44 6.19 -14.24
N VAL A 123 2.33 5.73 -13.66
CA VAL A 123 2.20 4.32 -13.23
C VAL A 123 2.38 3.40 -14.43
N ARG A 124 1.72 3.67 -15.57
CA ARG A 124 1.87 2.87 -16.79
C ARG A 124 3.29 2.92 -17.35
N THR A 125 3.93 4.09 -17.35
CA THR A 125 5.33 4.23 -17.77
C THR A 125 6.25 3.39 -16.91
N PHE A 126 6.11 3.49 -15.58
CA PHE A 126 6.89 2.69 -14.65
C PHE A 126 6.66 1.20 -14.85
N GLU A 127 5.41 0.74 -14.97
CA GLU A 127 5.12 -0.69 -15.18
C GLU A 127 5.67 -1.22 -16.52
N THR A 128 5.74 -0.36 -17.54
CA THR A 128 6.29 -0.70 -18.86
C THR A 128 7.80 -0.94 -18.81
N HIS A 129 8.54 -0.12 -18.06
CA HIS A 129 10.01 -0.15 -18.04
C HIS A 129 10.59 -0.92 -16.85
N CYS A 130 9.90 -0.94 -15.71
CA CYS A 130 10.39 -1.52 -14.46
C CYS A 130 9.60 -2.77 -14.01
N GLY A 131 8.54 -3.14 -14.73
CA GLY A 131 7.68 -4.28 -14.41
C GLY A 131 6.51 -3.91 -13.48
N SER A 132 5.54 -4.83 -13.36
CA SER A 132 4.29 -4.55 -12.64
C SER A 132 4.52 -4.22 -11.16
N LEU A 133 3.78 -3.23 -10.68
CA LEU A 133 3.80 -2.82 -9.29
C LEU A 133 3.23 -3.88 -8.35
N SER A 134 2.33 -4.73 -8.83
CA SER A 134 1.54 -5.65 -7.99
C SER A 134 0.82 -4.92 -6.83
N GLN A 135 0.25 -5.67 -5.89
CA GLN A 135 -0.35 -5.06 -4.69
C GLN A 135 0.68 -4.37 -3.80
N TYR A 136 1.92 -4.85 -3.76
CA TYR A 136 2.98 -4.27 -2.93
C TYR A 136 3.37 -2.87 -3.40
N GLY A 137 3.63 -2.72 -4.70
CA GLY A 137 4.13 -1.49 -5.31
C GLY A 137 3.14 -0.34 -5.28
N MET A 138 1.85 -0.59 -5.04
CA MET A 138 0.85 0.45 -4.75
C MET A 138 1.25 1.34 -3.55
N LYS A 139 2.17 0.89 -2.69
CA LYS A 139 2.79 1.76 -1.67
C LYS A 139 3.46 3.01 -2.23
N HIS A 140 3.94 2.94 -3.47
CA HIS A 140 4.69 4.00 -4.16
C HIS A 140 3.79 4.98 -4.90
N MET A 141 2.46 4.85 -4.82
CA MET A 141 1.53 5.82 -5.43
C MET A 141 1.79 7.26 -4.98
N ARG A 142 2.20 7.46 -3.72
CA ARG A 142 2.60 8.78 -3.22
C ARG A 142 3.85 9.30 -3.92
N SER A 143 4.87 8.44 -4.05
CA SER A 143 6.10 8.77 -4.75
C SER A 143 5.80 9.24 -6.17
N VAL A 144 4.99 8.47 -6.91
CA VAL A 144 4.58 8.82 -8.28
C VAL A 144 3.74 10.09 -8.33
N ALA A 145 2.80 10.27 -7.40
CA ALA A 145 2.01 11.49 -7.29
C ALA A 145 2.89 12.72 -7.05
N ASN A 146 3.91 12.61 -6.20
CA ASN A 146 4.84 13.72 -5.94
C ASN A 146 5.68 14.07 -7.17
N ILE A 147 6.02 13.10 -8.01
CA ILE A 147 6.68 13.35 -9.31
C ILE A 147 5.74 14.17 -10.22
N CYS A 148 4.46 13.79 -10.32
CA CYS A 148 3.46 14.55 -11.07
C CYS A 148 3.29 15.98 -10.53
N ASN A 149 3.14 16.12 -9.21
CA ASN A 149 2.96 17.40 -8.55
C ASN A 149 4.19 18.32 -8.66
N ALA A 150 5.37 17.77 -8.93
CA ALA A 150 6.59 18.53 -9.18
C ALA A 150 6.69 19.06 -10.62
N GLY A 151 5.72 18.77 -11.48
CA GLY A 151 5.70 19.24 -12.87
C GLY A 151 6.76 18.61 -13.76
N ILE A 152 7.21 17.40 -13.41
CA ILE A 152 8.09 16.60 -14.29
C ILE A 152 7.34 16.36 -15.61
N LYS A 153 8.08 16.36 -16.72
CA LYS A 153 7.50 16.04 -18.03
C LYS A 153 7.55 14.55 -18.28
N MET A 154 6.62 14.04 -19.10
CA MET A 154 6.54 12.62 -19.41
C MET A 154 7.83 12.08 -20.02
N GLU A 155 8.51 12.87 -20.85
CA GLU A 155 9.78 12.46 -21.47
C GLU A 155 10.87 12.22 -20.43
N GLN A 156 10.92 13.04 -19.39
CA GLN A 156 11.88 12.87 -18.28
C GLN A 156 11.54 11.64 -17.44
N MET A 157 10.25 11.35 -17.24
CA MET A 157 9.80 10.13 -16.55
C MET A 157 10.07 8.85 -17.34
N VAL A 158 10.06 8.92 -18.68
CA VAL A 158 10.41 7.79 -19.56
C VAL A 158 11.92 7.56 -19.58
N GLU A 159 12.72 8.62 -19.49
CA GLU A 159 14.19 8.54 -19.47
C GLU A 159 14.74 8.04 -18.11
N ALA A 160 14.07 8.39 -17.01
CA ALA A 160 14.45 8.03 -15.64
C ALA A 160 14.08 6.59 -15.25
#